data_AF-A0A9D0VKJ8-F1
#
_entry.id   AF-A0A9D0VKJ8-F1
#
_cell.length_a   1.000
_cell.length_b   1.000
_cell.length_c   1.000
_cell.angle_alpha   90.00
_cell.angle_beta   90.00
_cell.angle_gamma   90.00
#
_symmetry.space_group_name_H-M   'P 1'
#
loop_
_entity.id
_entity.type
_entity.pdbx_description
1 polymer ?
#
loop_
_entity_poly.entity_id
_entity_poly.type
_entity_poly.pdbx_seq_one_letter_code
_entity_poly.pdbx_strand_id
1 'polypeptide(L)'
;MVWLVGLGVVATAQSIVSVPEVNAQLYRPPIDSTTLLWTESAGEIVSGFRSIPRFAGHYAHRPFVAGEPSTVLVDSALQLDAVLGSAYGRFRLAVELPIHLITTGELTEDGIALGDTTVDARATLLDPVAAPVGLALSGGVTVASGTLEAPLGDRLPAGQLRAVLERRWSERTVTAANLGVRFGPEVDVIDAVFDDHLLASFGASHGLSDVVGLSVDVAGRVGVGRTVGAGVPIEALIGGYGHTGGGWTLRLGVGRGLTSAVGAPRLRVLAMLSFRPPLSLDTDGDGLLDASDLCPGEAEDVDGFEDHDGCPDPLLPVQIEVVDPAGAALARATIRLRGAEAAVSDPGALALHRGSYIVRIEAAGHRPVEQALEVPQTEPLVVVLAPEAVRVPGQLVVYGVRLEVGRPLSWADGALEEASGAVLDEIAQILGERAYIREVVIVARGTLGPGAVDTVRAALLRRGLDPERALELSLVPEVP
;
A
#
# COMPACT_ATOMS: atom_id res chain seq x y z
N MET A 1 -68.08 32.36 21.20
CA MET A 1 -68.96 31.21 20.91
C MET A 1 -68.16 29.97 21.28
N VAL A 2 -68.39 29.48 22.50
CA VAL A 2 -67.70 28.36 23.16
C VAL A 2 -68.57 27.12 22.96
N TRP A 3 -68.01 26.01 22.49
CA TRP A 3 -68.56 24.67 22.76
C TRP A 3 -67.43 23.65 22.84
N LEU A 4 -67.03 23.37 24.08
CA LEU A 4 -66.44 22.12 24.54
C LEU A 4 -67.57 21.10 24.71
N VAL A 5 -67.42 19.89 24.18
CA VAL A 5 -68.19 18.72 24.60
C VAL A 5 -67.20 17.64 24.98
N GLY A 6 -67.07 17.42 26.28
CA GLY A 6 -66.37 16.27 26.85
C GLY A 6 -67.24 15.03 26.74
N LEU A 7 -66.66 13.95 26.24
CA LEU A 7 -67.16 12.58 26.40
C LEU A 7 -66.21 11.88 27.37
N GLY A 8 -66.65 11.73 28.61
CA GLY A 8 -65.98 10.91 29.60
C GLY A 8 -66.12 9.44 29.24
N VAL A 9 -65.01 8.81 28.87
CA VAL A 9 -64.91 7.35 28.87
C VAL A 9 -64.60 6.95 30.31
N VAL A 10 -65.52 6.20 30.91
CA VAL A 10 -65.26 5.47 32.15
C VAL A 10 -64.21 4.41 31.83
N ALA A 11 -62.95 4.70 32.14
CA ALA A 11 -61.88 3.72 32.10
C ALA A 11 -62.12 2.72 33.23
N THR A 12 -62.64 1.55 32.89
CA THR A 12 -62.53 0.38 33.77
C THR A 12 -61.04 0.08 33.94
N ALA A 13 -60.53 0.22 35.16
CA ALA A 13 -59.19 -0.19 35.53
C ALA A 13 -59.06 -1.71 35.35
N GLN A 14 -58.69 -2.14 34.14
CA GLN A 14 -58.01 -3.41 33.95
C GLN A 14 -56.60 -3.21 34.48
N SER A 15 -56.19 -4.05 35.43
CA SER A 15 -54.82 -4.11 35.92
C SER A 15 -53.86 -4.25 34.74
N ILE A 16 -53.16 -3.17 34.40
CA ILE A 16 -52.13 -3.14 33.39
C ILE A 16 -50.99 -4.04 33.88
N VAL A 17 -50.88 -5.25 33.34
CA VAL A 17 -49.65 -6.01 33.40
C VAL A 17 -48.67 -5.23 32.51
N SER A 18 -47.74 -4.50 33.13
CA SER A 18 -46.71 -3.78 32.39
C SER A 18 -45.89 -4.79 31.59
N VAL A 19 -45.73 -4.55 30.29
CA VAL A 19 -44.84 -5.33 29.42
C VAL A 19 -43.44 -5.33 30.04
N PRO A 20 -42.81 -6.51 30.26
CA PRO A 20 -41.45 -6.57 30.79
C PRO A 20 -40.44 -6.03 29.79
N GLU A 21 -39.38 -5.41 30.29
CA GLU A 21 -38.57 -4.51 29.47
C GLU A 21 -37.17 -5.04 29.28
N VAL A 22 -37.16 -6.29 28.88
CA VAL A 22 -35.95 -7.03 28.60
C VAL A 22 -35.84 -7.21 27.10
N ASN A 23 -34.63 -7.04 26.58
CA ASN A 23 -34.32 -7.46 25.23
C ASN A 23 -34.11 -8.98 25.19
N ALA A 24 -35.17 -9.73 24.89
CA ALA A 24 -35.07 -11.20 24.74
C ALA A 24 -34.47 -11.62 23.38
N GLN A 25 -34.23 -10.67 22.48
CA GLN A 25 -33.72 -10.93 21.13
C GLN A 25 -32.20 -11.09 21.14
N LEU A 26 -31.73 -12.34 21.00
CA LEU A 26 -30.30 -12.65 20.99
C LEU A 26 -29.66 -12.50 19.61
N TYR A 27 -30.42 -12.79 18.56
CA TYR A 27 -29.88 -12.83 17.21
C TYR A 27 -29.68 -11.42 16.67
N ARG A 28 -28.45 -11.20 16.18
CA ARG A 28 -28.02 -10.01 15.43
C ARG A 28 -27.31 -10.51 14.18
N PRO A 29 -27.63 -9.99 12.98
CA PRO A 29 -26.97 -10.43 11.76
C PRO A 29 -25.48 -10.05 11.79
N PRO A 30 -24.55 -10.93 11.39
CA PRO A 30 -23.14 -10.58 11.29
C PRO A 30 -22.95 -9.56 10.18
N ILE A 31 -22.16 -8.51 10.43
CA ILE A 31 -21.93 -7.36 9.56
C ILE A 31 -20.81 -7.63 8.55
N ASP A 32 -19.70 -8.21 8.99
CA ASP A 32 -18.48 -8.46 8.23
C ASP A 32 -18.40 -9.90 7.70
N SER A 33 -19.19 -10.87 8.20
CA SER A 33 -19.24 -12.22 7.60
C SER A 33 -20.10 -12.30 6.34
N THR A 34 -19.61 -12.94 5.27
CA THR A 34 -20.37 -13.29 4.04
C THR A 34 -20.95 -14.70 4.07
N THR A 35 -20.40 -15.62 4.88
CA THR A 35 -20.71 -17.05 4.80
C THR A 35 -21.41 -17.59 6.05
N LEU A 36 -21.20 -16.98 7.21
CA LEU A 36 -21.80 -17.37 8.49
C LEU A 36 -23.16 -16.68 8.70
N LEU A 37 -23.99 -17.22 9.59
CA LEU A 37 -25.36 -16.75 9.78
C LEU A 37 -25.50 -15.84 11.00
N TRP A 38 -24.64 -15.98 12.01
CA TRP A 38 -24.69 -15.22 13.25
C TRP A 38 -23.30 -14.77 13.71
N THR A 39 -22.30 -15.63 13.56
CA THR A 39 -20.92 -15.35 13.98
C THR A 39 -20.25 -14.34 13.05
N GLU A 40 -19.57 -13.36 13.66
CA GLU A 40 -18.88 -12.29 12.94
C GLU A 40 -17.54 -12.75 12.36
N SER A 41 -17.13 -12.12 11.26
CA SER A 41 -15.79 -12.28 10.70
C SER A 41 -14.87 -11.15 11.16
N ALA A 42 -13.55 -11.40 11.16
CA ALA A 42 -12.59 -10.37 11.57
C ALA A 42 -12.63 -9.14 10.63
N GLY A 43 -13.03 -9.35 9.37
CA GLY A 43 -13.07 -8.33 8.35
C GLY A 43 -11.67 -8.06 7.78
N GLU A 44 -11.62 -7.88 6.46
CA GLU A 44 -10.38 -7.62 5.72
C GLU A 44 -9.96 -6.15 5.90
N ILE A 45 -8.65 -5.88 5.81
CA ILE A 45 -8.16 -4.51 5.67
C ILE A 45 -8.34 -4.10 4.22
N VAL A 46 -8.98 -2.96 3.96
CA VAL A 46 -9.34 -2.51 2.62
C VAL A 46 -8.64 -1.18 2.30
N SER A 47 -8.03 -1.03 1.13
CA SER A 47 -7.31 0.19 0.73
C SER A 47 -8.24 1.37 0.41
N GLY A 48 -9.50 1.11 0.07
CA GLY A 48 -10.53 2.10 -0.23
C GLY A 48 -11.81 1.96 0.59
N PHE A 49 -12.78 2.84 0.34
CA PHE A 49 -14.10 2.74 0.97
C PHE A 49 -14.89 1.56 0.39
N ARG A 50 -15.27 0.62 1.25
CA ARG A 50 -16.13 -0.52 0.90
C ARG A 50 -17.47 -0.40 1.63
N SER A 51 -18.56 -0.17 0.89
CA SER A 51 -19.91 -0.22 1.45
C SER A 51 -20.35 -1.66 1.70
N ILE A 52 -21.10 -1.87 2.79
CA ILE A 52 -21.56 -3.19 3.25
C ILE A 52 -23.06 -3.14 3.60
N PRO A 53 -23.94 -2.79 2.65
CA PRO A 53 -25.37 -2.86 2.90
C PRO A 53 -25.83 -4.31 3.03
N ARG A 54 -26.73 -4.55 3.99
CA ARG A 54 -27.33 -5.86 4.24
C ARG A 54 -28.77 -5.72 4.70
N PHE A 55 -29.59 -6.65 4.27
CA PHE A 55 -30.94 -6.86 4.77
C PHE A 55 -31.06 -8.29 5.30
N ALA A 56 -31.50 -8.46 6.54
CA ALA A 56 -31.69 -9.78 7.13
C ALA A 56 -33.10 -9.90 7.71
N GLY A 57 -33.91 -10.82 7.18
CA GLY A 57 -35.18 -11.20 7.77
C GLY A 57 -34.99 -12.43 8.65
N HIS A 58 -35.57 -12.43 9.85
CA HIS A 58 -35.64 -13.63 10.68
C HIS A 58 -36.99 -13.76 11.39
N TYR A 59 -37.48 -14.99 11.43
CA TYR A 59 -38.67 -15.40 12.17
C TYR A 59 -38.25 -16.27 13.34
N ALA A 60 -38.76 -15.97 14.54
CA ALA A 60 -38.56 -16.73 15.75
C ALA A 60 -39.90 -17.16 16.35
N HIS A 61 -40.04 -18.46 16.63
CA HIS A 61 -41.20 -19.02 17.31
C HIS A 61 -40.87 -19.33 18.78
N ARG A 62 -41.68 -18.77 19.67
CA ARG A 62 -41.53 -18.77 21.14
C ARG A 62 -40.14 -18.36 21.61
N PRO A 63 -39.63 -17.18 21.19
CA PRO A 63 -38.34 -16.69 21.67
C PRO A 63 -38.36 -16.34 23.16
N PHE A 64 -39.54 -16.06 23.74
CA PHE A 64 -39.66 -15.69 25.14
C PHE A 64 -40.83 -16.38 25.85
N VAL A 65 -40.48 -17.37 26.69
CA VAL A 65 -41.38 -18.06 27.63
C VAL A 65 -40.81 -17.91 29.04
N ALA A 66 -41.62 -17.44 30.01
CA ALA A 66 -41.19 -17.24 31.40
C ALA A 66 -42.36 -17.33 32.41
N GLY A 67 -42.04 -17.45 33.70
CA GLY A 67 -43.01 -17.55 34.82
C GLY A 67 -43.36 -18.98 35.26
N GLU A 68 -44.01 -19.12 36.42
CA GLU A 68 -44.63 -20.35 36.91
C GLU A 68 -46.14 -20.17 37.20
N PRO A 69 -47.06 -20.83 36.46
CA PRO A 69 -46.82 -21.68 35.29
C PRO A 69 -46.24 -20.90 34.10
N SER A 70 -45.57 -21.59 33.17
CA SER A 70 -44.89 -20.96 32.04
C SER A 70 -45.85 -20.19 31.14
N THR A 71 -45.64 -18.88 31.03
CA THR A 71 -46.41 -17.95 30.20
C THR A 71 -45.65 -17.63 28.91
N VAL A 72 -46.36 -17.59 27.77
CA VAL A 72 -45.75 -17.27 26.47
C VAL A 72 -45.83 -15.76 26.24
N LEU A 73 -44.78 -15.05 26.65
CA LEU A 73 -44.71 -13.59 26.53
C LEU A 73 -44.60 -13.14 25.06
N VAL A 74 -43.83 -13.88 24.26
CA VAL A 74 -43.75 -13.70 22.80
C VAL A 74 -43.88 -15.07 22.14
N ASP A 75 -44.94 -15.27 21.36
CA ASP A 75 -45.21 -16.52 20.63
C ASP A 75 -44.58 -16.51 19.23
N SER A 76 -44.67 -15.41 18.50
CA SER A 76 -44.06 -15.28 17.16
C SER A 76 -43.48 -13.89 16.97
N ALA A 77 -42.27 -13.82 16.43
CA ALA A 77 -41.61 -12.56 16.06
C ALA A 77 -41.00 -12.67 14.65
N LEU A 78 -41.42 -11.80 13.73
CA LEU A 78 -40.79 -11.59 12.43
C LEU A 78 -40.14 -10.21 12.42
N GLN A 79 -38.83 -10.16 12.19
CA GLN A 79 -38.03 -8.94 12.18
C GLN A 79 -37.21 -8.85 10.90
N LEU A 80 -37.06 -7.63 10.40
CA LEU A 80 -36.19 -7.26 9.30
C LEU A 80 -35.12 -6.30 9.82
N ASP A 81 -33.85 -6.67 9.70
CA ASP A 81 -32.70 -5.85 10.03
C ASP A 81 -32.15 -5.20 8.76
N ALA A 82 -32.11 -3.87 8.72
CA ALA A 82 -31.40 -3.11 7.72
C ALA A 82 -30.05 -2.65 8.29
N VAL A 83 -28.95 -3.11 7.70
CA VAL A 83 -27.59 -2.77 8.10
C VAL A 83 -26.95 -1.92 7.01
N LEU A 84 -26.46 -0.75 7.39
CA LEU A 84 -25.70 0.16 6.54
C LEU A 84 -24.30 0.31 7.12
N GLY A 85 -23.31 -0.29 6.46
CA GLY A 85 -21.91 -0.25 6.89
C GLY A 85 -20.97 0.32 5.83
N SER A 86 -19.85 0.88 6.29
CA SER A 86 -18.72 1.28 5.45
C SER A 86 -17.41 0.91 6.14
N ALA A 87 -16.49 0.32 5.38
CA ALA A 87 -15.14 -0.02 5.83
C ALA A 87 -14.09 0.80 5.08
N TYR A 88 -13.04 1.23 5.77
CA TYR A 88 -11.88 1.93 5.22
C TYR A 88 -10.64 1.58 6.04
N GLY A 89 -9.56 1.16 5.38
CA GLY A 89 -8.38 0.65 6.03
C GLY A 89 -8.74 -0.53 6.94
N ARG A 90 -8.33 -0.43 8.20
CA ARG A 90 -8.63 -1.44 9.23
C ARG A 90 -9.94 -1.18 9.99
N PHE A 91 -10.66 -0.12 9.69
CA PHE A 91 -11.85 0.27 10.44
C PHE A 91 -13.14 0.01 9.67
N ARG A 92 -14.23 -0.27 10.39
CA ARG A 92 -15.58 -0.34 9.85
C ARG A 92 -16.53 0.37 10.79
N LEU A 93 -17.44 1.18 10.25
CA LEU A 93 -18.56 1.78 10.97
C LEU A 93 -19.87 1.29 10.35
N ALA A 94 -20.85 0.92 11.17
CA ALA A 94 -22.16 0.50 10.69
C ALA A 94 -23.29 0.95 11.62
N VAL A 95 -24.48 1.06 11.03
CA VAL A 95 -25.75 1.27 11.73
C VAL A 95 -26.67 0.09 11.39
N GLU A 96 -27.27 -0.50 12.42
CA GLU A 96 -28.27 -1.56 12.34
C GLU A 96 -29.63 -1.01 12.78
N LEU A 97 -30.64 -1.18 11.93
CA LEU A 97 -32.02 -0.75 12.14
C LEU A 97 -32.95 -1.97 12.12
N PRO A 98 -33.38 -2.47 13.29
CA PRO A 98 -34.35 -3.57 13.39
C PRO A 98 -35.78 -3.06 13.19
N ILE A 99 -36.54 -3.73 12.34
CA ILE A 99 -37.95 -3.44 12.05
C ILE A 99 -38.76 -4.69 12.34
N HIS A 100 -39.62 -4.65 13.34
CA HIS A 100 -40.55 -5.72 13.66
C HIS A 100 -41.76 -5.62 12.73
N LEU A 101 -42.08 -6.71 12.04
CA LEU A 101 -43.21 -6.79 11.12
C LEU A 101 -44.39 -7.53 11.72
N ILE A 102 -44.10 -8.54 12.54
CA ILE A 102 -45.09 -9.34 13.26
C ILE A 102 -44.52 -9.61 14.65
N THR A 103 -45.28 -9.30 15.69
CA THR A 103 -44.95 -9.67 17.07
C THR A 103 -46.26 -10.07 17.74
N THR A 104 -46.42 -11.35 18.05
CA THR A 104 -47.63 -11.88 18.72
C THR A 104 -47.26 -12.48 20.07
N GLY A 105 -48.16 -12.39 21.05
CA GLY A 105 -47.91 -12.82 22.41
C GLY A 105 -48.96 -12.27 23.37
N GLU A 106 -48.79 -12.57 24.65
CA GLU A 106 -49.72 -12.14 25.71
C GLU A 106 -49.57 -10.65 26.07
N LEU A 107 -48.39 -10.06 25.81
CA LEU A 107 -48.03 -8.69 26.15
C LEU A 107 -47.45 -7.92 24.95
N THR A 108 -48.06 -8.10 23.77
CA THR A 108 -47.56 -7.50 22.52
C THR A 108 -48.70 -6.83 21.78
N GLU A 109 -48.48 -5.62 21.26
CA GLU A 109 -49.39 -5.02 20.29
C GLU A 109 -49.00 -5.44 18.87
N ASP A 110 -49.99 -5.90 18.09
CA ASP A 110 -49.81 -6.23 16.68
C ASP A 110 -49.53 -4.95 15.87
N GLY A 111 -48.42 -4.92 15.14
CA GLY A 111 -48.08 -3.78 14.28
C GLY A 111 -46.66 -3.82 13.73
N ILE A 112 -46.38 -2.91 12.79
CA ILE A 112 -45.01 -2.64 12.35
C ILE A 112 -44.39 -1.64 13.34
N ALA A 113 -43.26 -2.00 13.91
CA ALA A 113 -42.57 -1.15 14.88
C ALA A 113 -41.06 -1.15 14.66
N LEU A 114 -40.41 -0.04 14.99
CA LEU A 114 -38.96 0.04 15.02
C LEU A 114 -38.47 -0.59 16.32
N GLY A 115 -37.40 -1.37 16.28
CA GLY A 115 -36.66 -1.80 17.46
C GLY A 115 -35.52 -0.84 17.80
N ASP A 116 -34.58 -1.29 18.62
CA ASP A 116 -33.47 -0.43 19.05
C ASP A 116 -32.33 -0.39 18.05
N THR A 117 -32.01 0.82 17.61
CA THR A 117 -30.96 1.10 16.65
C THR A 117 -29.60 0.86 17.29
N THR A 118 -28.70 0.18 16.58
CA THR A 118 -27.32 -0.05 17.06
C THR A 118 -26.32 0.62 16.12
N VAL A 119 -25.37 1.36 16.69
CA VAL A 119 -24.19 1.85 15.98
C VAL A 119 -23.01 0.98 16.39
N ASP A 120 -22.36 0.32 15.44
CA ASP A 120 -21.25 -0.60 15.69
C ASP A 120 -20.00 -0.18 14.91
N ALA A 121 -18.87 -0.16 15.61
CA ALA A 121 -17.56 0.10 15.04
C ALA A 121 -16.65 -1.11 15.25
N ARG A 122 -15.81 -1.40 14.26
CA ARG A 122 -14.87 -2.53 14.28
C ARG A 122 -13.48 -2.08 13.84
N ALA A 123 -12.45 -2.63 14.45
CA ALA A 123 -11.04 -2.49 14.05
C ALA A 123 -10.42 -3.88 13.80
N THR A 124 -9.93 -4.13 12.57
CA THR A 124 -9.10 -5.30 12.26
C THR A 124 -7.74 -5.06 12.89
N LEU A 125 -7.30 -5.96 13.75
CA LEU A 125 -5.96 -5.95 14.33
C LEU A 125 -5.00 -6.77 13.45
N LEU A 126 -5.43 -7.99 13.08
CA LEU A 126 -4.72 -8.91 12.18
C LEU A 126 -5.61 -9.25 10.99
N ASP A 127 -5.10 -9.05 9.79
CA ASP A 127 -5.84 -9.32 8.55
C ASP A 127 -5.94 -10.84 8.30
N PRO A 128 -7.15 -11.42 8.18
CA PRO A 128 -7.31 -12.84 7.86
C PRO A 128 -6.80 -13.26 6.47
N VAL A 129 -6.51 -12.33 5.56
CA VAL A 129 -5.91 -12.60 4.25
C VAL A 129 -4.39 -12.71 4.35
N ALA A 130 -3.76 -11.82 5.12
CA ALA A 130 -2.30 -11.73 5.22
C ALA A 130 -1.71 -12.57 6.36
N ALA A 131 -2.52 -12.96 7.36
CA ALA A 131 -2.09 -13.73 8.52
C ALA A 131 -2.84 -15.06 8.65
N PRO A 132 -2.26 -16.09 9.32
CA PRO A 132 -2.92 -17.38 9.53
C PRO A 132 -4.22 -17.30 10.35
N VAL A 133 -4.40 -16.22 11.09
CA VAL A 133 -5.59 -15.91 11.87
C VAL A 133 -5.93 -14.44 11.70
N GLY A 134 -7.21 -14.15 11.51
CA GLY A 134 -7.76 -12.80 11.59
C GLY A 134 -8.16 -12.47 13.02
N LEU A 135 -7.89 -11.26 13.46
CA LEU A 135 -8.28 -10.77 14.79
C LEU A 135 -8.89 -9.38 14.64
N ALA A 136 -10.05 -9.16 15.25
CA ALA A 136 -10.67 -7.85 15.33
C ALA A 136 -11.27 -7.59 16.71
N LEU A 137 -11.40 -6.31 17.03
CA LEU A 137 -12.22 -5.83 18.14
C LEU A 137 -13.38 -5.02 17.54
N SER A 138 -14.59 -5.27 18.02
CA SER A 138 -15.75 -4.44 17.72
C SER A 138 -16.41 -3.93 18.99
N GLY A 139 -17.08 -2.80 18.87
CA GLY A 139 -17.84 -2.19 19.93
C GLY A 139 -19.07 -1.50 19.36
N GLY A 140 -20.19 -1.62 20.07
CA GLY A 140 -21.45 -1.07 19.63
C GLY A 140 -22.20 -0.39 20.76
N VAL A 141 -23.02 0.58 20.40
CA VAL A 141 -23.99 1.23 21.30
C VAL A 141 -25.37 1.05 20.72
N THR A 142 -26.25 0.41 21.48
CA THR A 142 -27.68 0.31 21.21
C THR A 142 -28.37 1.52 21.84
N VAL A 143 -29.15 2.25 21.05
CA VAL A 143 -29.98 3.38 21.50
C VAL A 143 -31.40 2.89 21.62
N ALA A 144 -32.05 3.19 22.75
CA ALA A 144 -33.46 2.86 23.03
C ALA A 144 -34.42 3.68 22.14
N SER A 145 -34.40 3.40 20.83
CA SER A 145 -35.21 4.05 19.79
C SER A 145 -36.48 3.27 19.47
N GLY A 146 -36.67 2.11 20.10
CA GLY A 146 -37.78 1.21 19.82
C GLY A 146 -39.12 1.89 20.03
N THR A 147 -40.04 1.66 19.09
CA THR A 147 -41.44 2.06 19.17
C THR A 147 -42.34 0.86 19.48
N LEU A 148 -41.75 -0.32 19.68
CA LEU A 148 -42.46 -1.56 19.96
C LEU A 148 -42.69 -1.71 21.46
N GLU A 149 -43.95 -1.87 21.87
CA GLU A 149 -44.30 -2.26 23.24
C GLU A 149 -44.26 -3.81 23.36
N ALA A 150 -43.05 -4.37 23.40
CA ALA A 150 -42.80 -5.81 23.57
C ALA A 150 -41.43 -6.04 24.25
N PRO A 151 -41.19 -7.22 24.87
CA PRO A 151 -39.90 -7.57 25.46
C PRO A 151 -38.85 -7.97 24.41
N LEU A 152 -38.62 -7.09 23.42
CA LEU A 152 -37.67 -7.26 22.33
C LEU A 152 -36.73 -6.04 22.19
N GLY A 153 -36.80 -5.09 23.12
CA GLY A 153 -35.99 -3.87 23.17
C GLY A 153 -35.50 -3.53 24.58
N ASP A 154 -34.52 -2.63 24.66
CA ASP A 154 -33.93 -2.06 25.86
C ASP A 154 -34.53 -0.68 26.15
N ARG A 155 -34.78 -0.38 27.44
CA ARG A 155 -35.30 0.94 27.87
C ARG A 155 -34.25 2.05 27.90
N LEU A 156 -32.98 1.69 28.09
CA LEU A 156 -31.86 2.64 28.16
C LEU A 156 -30.78 2.19 27.19
N PRO A 157 -29.86 3.11 26.80
CA PRO A 157 -28.74 2.75 25.97
C PRO A 157 -27.90 1.63 26.60
N ALA A 158 -27.48 0.68 25.78
CA ALA A 158 -26.64 -0.43 26.18
C ALA A 158 -25.38 -0.47 25.31
N GLY A 159 -24.25 -0.83 25.91
CA GLY A 159 -22.99 -0.98 25.21
C GLY A 159 -22.61 -2.44 25.00
N GLN A 160 -21.86 -2.69 23.94
CA GLN A 160 -21.27 -4.00 23.66
C GLN A 160 -19.82 -3.83 23.26
N LEU A 161 -18.97 -4.76 23.73
CA LEU A 161 -17.62 -4.98 23.22
C LEU A 161 -17.48 -6.44 22.80
N ARG A 162 -16.70 -6.70 21.76
CA ARG A 162 -16.51 -8.04 21.20
C ARG A 162 -15.11 -8.21 20.65
N ALA A 163 -14.47 -9.33 20.98
CA ALA A 163 -13.32 -9.84 20.28
C ALA A 163 -13.79 -10.88 19.25
N VAL A 164 -13.22 -10.80 18.04
CA VAL A 164 -13.55 -11.66 16.90
C VAL A 164 -12.26 -12.32 16.42
N LEU A 165 -12.26 -13.65 16.40
CA LEU A 165 -11.18 -14.47 15.87
C LEU A 165 -11.68 -15.20 14.62
N GLU A 166 -10.94 -15.13 13.53
CA GLU A 166 -11.22 -15.84 12.28
C GLU A 166 -10.03 -16.70 11.88
N ARG A 167 -10.29 -17.86 11.29
CA ARG A 167 -9.27 -18.69 10.65
C ARG A 167 -9.78 -19.21 9.32
N ARG A 168 -9.00 -18.96 8.26
CA ARG A 168 -9.21 -19.50 6.91
C ARG A 168 -8.33 -20.75 6.76
N TRP A 169 -8.94 -21.92 6.77
CA TRP A 169 -8.22 -23.21 6.65
C TRP A 169 -7.87 -23.56 5.21
N SER A 170 -8.66 -23.05 4.28
CA SER A 170 -8.48 -23.10 2.83
C SER A 170 -9.28 -21.95 2.22
N GLU A 171 -9.19 -21.77 0.90
CA GLU A 171 -10.04 -20.82 0.15
C GLU A 171 -11.54 -21.05 0.36
N ARG A 172 -11.94 -22.27 0.74
CA ARG A 172 -13.34 -22.67 0.90
C ARG A 172 -13.77 -22.86 2.34
N THR A 173 -12.88 -22.86 3.32
CA THR A 173 -13.22 -23.24 4.71
C THR A 173 -12.82 -22.14 5.68
N VAL A 174 -13.82 -21.59 6.36
CA VAL A 174 -13.63 -20.51 7.35
C VAL A 174 -14.24 -20.96 8.68
N THR A 175 -13.55 -20.68 9.77
CA THR A 175 -14.12 -20.78 11.12
C THR A 175 -13.94 -19.45 11.83
N ALA A 176 -14.93 -19.04 12.61
CA ALA A 176 -14.85 -17.85 13.43
C ALA A 176 -15.37 -18.11 14.84
N ALA A 177 -14.85 -17.34 15.80
CA ALA A 177 -15.25 -17.38 17.19
C ALA A 177 -15.32 -15.97 17.74
N ASN A 178 -16.38 -15.68 18.49
CA ASN A 178 -16.66 -14.38 19.04
C ASN A 178 -16.83 -14.50 20.54
N LEU A 179 -16.22 -13.57 21.27
CA LEU A 179 -16.45 -13.39 22.69
C LEU A 179 -16.75 -11.92 22.93
N GLY A 180 -17.90 -11.62 23.53
CA GLY A 180 -18.30 -10.26 23.83
C GLY A 180 -18.83 -10.11 25.25
N VAL A 181 -18.86 -8.86 25.69
CA VAL A 181 -19.56 -8.43 26.88
C VAL A 181 -20.56 -7.37 26.46
N ARG A 182 -21.78 -7.48 26.95
CA ARG A 182 -22.80 -6.45 26.83
C ARG A 182 -23.08 -5.93 28.21
N PHE A 183 -23.06 -4.61 28.34
CA PHE A 183 -23.31 -3.90 29.58
C PHE A 183 -24.48 -2.93 29.39
N GLY A 184 -25.35 -2.87 30.39
CA GLY A 184 -26.62 -2.15 30.31
C GLY A 184 -27.30 -2.05 31.68
N PRO A 185 -28.45 -1.39 31.77
CA PRO A 185 -29.19 -1.33 33.04
C PRO A 185 -29.70 -2.71 33.47
N GLU A 186 -29.76 -2.93 34.79
CA GLU A 186 -30.43 -4.08 35.38
C GLU A 186 -31.94 -4.03 35.08
N VAL A 187 -32.51 -5.17 34.68
CA VAL A 187 -33.94 -5.32 34.36
C VAL A 187 -34.51 -6.55 35.07
N ASP A 188 -35.56 -6.32 35.85
CA ASP A 188 -36.34 -7.36 36.52
C ASP A 188 -37.55 -7.80 35.68
N VAL A 189 -37.72 -9.11 35.48
CA VAL A 189 -38.86 -9.69 34.76
C VAL A 189 -39.40 -10.93 35.47
N ILE A 190 -40.57 -10.80 36.11
CA ILE A 190 -41.29 -11.87 36.82
C ILE A 190 -40.38 -12.62 37.82
N ASP A 191 -39.71 -13.69 37.37
CA ASP A 191 -38.82 -14.56 38.16
C ASP A 191 -37.36 -14.54 37.67
N ALA A 192 -37.02 -13.62 36.76
CA ALA A 192 -35.70 -13.50 36.16
C ALA A 192 -35.14 -12.08 36.24
N VAL A 193 -33.86 -11.99 36.58
CA VAL A 193 -33.10 -10.72 36.59
C VAL A 193 -32.08 -10.76 35.45
N PHE A 194 -32.10 -9.74 34.59
CA PHE A 194 -31.18 -9.57 33.48
C PHE A 194 -30.27 -8.38 33.76
N ASP A 195 -28.97 -8.61 33.68
CA ASP A 195 -27.90 -7.64 33.93
C ASP A 195 -26.91 -7.68 32.75
N ASP A 196 -25.68 -7.23 32.98
CA ASP A 196 -24.53 -7.49 32.14
C ASP A 196 -24.45 -8.97 31.74
N HIS A 197 -24.01 -9.24 30.51
CA HIS A 197 -23.89 -10.62 30.03
C HIS A 197 -22.71 -10.80 29.07
N LEU A 198 -22.08 -11.97 29.17
CA LEU A 198 -21.12 -12.43 28.18
C LEU A 198 -21.86 -13.10 27.04
N LEU A 199 -21.43 -12.79 25.83
CA LEU A 199 -21.94 -13.31 24.57
C LEU A 199 -20.83 -14.15 23.95
N ALA A 200 -21.15 -15.37 23.53
CA ALA A 200 -20.22 -16.22 22.81
C ALA A 200 -20.89 -16.78 21.57
N SER A 201 -20.17 -16.79 20.45
CA SER A 201 -20.59 -17.53 19.27
C SER A 201 -19.43 -18.19 18.57
N PHE A 202 -19.72 -19.28 17.88
CA PHE A 202 -18.79 -20.01 17.05
C PHE A 202 -19.49 -20.38 15.75
N GLY A 203 -18.81 -20.16 14.63
CA GLY A 203 -19.32 -20.44 13.31
C GLY A 203 -18.29 -21.15 12.45
N ALA A 204 -18.75 -22.05 11.59
CA ALA A 204 -17.94 -22.70 10.57
C ALA A 204 -18.68 -22.71 9.24
N SER A 205 -17.97 -22.44 8.16
CA SER A 205 -18.50 -22.51 6.81
C SER A 205 -17.56 -23.27 5.87
N HIS A 206 -18.15 -23.93 4.88
CA HIS A 206 -17.45 -24.69 3.86
C HIS A 206 -18.09 -24.50 2.49
N GLY A 207 -17.30 -24.07 1.51
CA GLY A 207 -17.69 -23.93 0.11
C GLY A 207 -17.77 -25.28 -0.59
N LEU A 208 -18.94 -25.59 -1.13
CA LEU A 208 -19.15 -26.77 -2.00
C LEU A 208 -18.69 -26.49 -3.44
N SER A 209 -18.71 -25.22 -3.82
CA SER A 209 -18.23 -24.67 -5.08
C SER A 209 -17.73 -23.24 -4.81
N ASP A 210 -17.32 -22.53 -5.86
CA ASP A 210 -16.89 -21.14 -5.73
C ASP A 210 -18.07 -20.18 -5.46
N VAL A 211 -19.30 -20.61 -5.77
CA VAL A 211 -20.52 -19.82 -5.60
C VAL A 211 -21.37 -20.25 -4.41
N VAL A 212 -21.43 -21.54 -4.07
CA VAL A 212 -22.35 -22.07 -3.05
C VAL A 212 -21.59 -22.80 -1.94
N GLY A 213 -22.03 -22.62 -0.70
CA GLY A 213 -21.53 -23.36 0.45
C GLY A 213 -22.52 -23.50 1.59
N LEU A 214 -22.08 -24.16 2.66
CA LEU A 214 -22.85 -24.44 3.87
C LEU A 214 -22.22 -23.75 5.07
N SER A 215 -23.03 -23.45 6.07
CA SER A 215 -22.57 -22.91 7.35
C SER A 215 -23.35 -23.48 8.54
N VAL A 216 -22.67 -23.48 9.69
CA VAL A 216 -23.23 -23.80 10.99
C VAL A 216 -22.75 -22.75 11.98
N ASP A 217 -23.67 -22.28 12.83
CA ASP A 217 -23.40 -21.30 13.87
C ASP A 217 -24.01 -21.79 15.18
N VAL A 218 -23.31 -21.57 16.29
CA VAL A 218 -23.83 -21.76 17.64
C VAL A 218 -23.54 -20.50 18.42
N ALA A 219 -24.55 -19.96 19.09
CA ALA A 219 -24.43 -18.76 19.90
C ALA A 219 -25.15 -18.93 21.23
N GLY A 220 -24.68 -18.22 22.25
CA GLY A 220 -25.34 -18.17 23.54
C GLY A 220 -24.90 -16.96 24.36
N ARG A 221 -25.60 -16.76 25.47
CA ARG A 221 -25.23 -15.77 26.47
C ARG A 221 -25.22 -16.35 27.87
N VAL A 222 -24.39 -15.79 28.73
CA VAL A 222 -24.38 -16.07 30.17
C VAL A 222 -24.38 -14.75 30.92
N GLY A 223 -25.26 -14.63 31.91
CA GLY A 223 -25.33 -13.43 32.75
C GLY A 223 -24.09 -13.27 33.63
N VAL A 224 -23.68 -12.02 33.85
CA VAL A 224 -22.62 -11.59 34.74
C VAL A 224 -23.28 -10.78 35.84
N GLY A 225 -23.13 -11.18 37.11
CA GLY A 225 -23.80 -10.52 38.22
C GLY A 225 -25.01 -11.30 38.76
N ARG A 226 -26.08 -10.59 39.12
CA ARG A 226 -27.27 -11.20 39.73
C ARG A 226 -28.22 -11.72 38.65
N THR A 227 -27.94 -12.88 38.10
CA THR A 227 -28.87 -13.58 37.20
C THR A 227 -29.58 -14.71 37.94
N VAL A 228 -30.87 -14.54 38.19
CA VAL A 228 -31.75 -15.58 38.78
C VAL A 228 -32.74 -16.02 37.70
N GLY A 229 -33.11 -17.30 37.64
CA GLY A 229 -34.24 -17.81 36.85
C GLY A 229 -34.12 -17.78 35.31
N ALA A 230 -33.24 -16.97 34.71
CA ALA A 230 -33.15 -16.77 33.26
C ALA A 230 -32.55 -17.95 32.47
N GLY A 231 -31.70 -18.76 33.11
CA GLY A 231 -30.96 -19.85 32.49
C GLY A 231 -29.88 -19.37 31.49
N VAL A 232 -29.27 -20.32 30.77
CA VAL A 232 -28.25 -20.05 29.74
C VAL A 232 -28.86 -20.37 28.37
N PRO A 233 -29.32 -19.37 27.59
CA PRO A 233 -29.85 -19.61 26.26
C PRO A 233 -28.72 -19.94 25.30
N ILE A 234 -28.83 -21.09 24.63
CA ILE A 234 -27.92 -21.53 23.57
C ILE A 234 -28.79 -21.84 22.36
N GLU A 235 -28.43 -21.31 21.19
CA GLU A 235 -29.11 -21.52 19.93
C GLU A 235 -28.10 -22.00 18.88
N ALA A 236 -28.54 -22.92 18.02
CA ALA A 236 -27.75 -23.41 16.89
C ALA A 236 -28.51 -23.20 15.58
N LEU A 237 -27.79 -22.75 14.56
CA LEU A 237 -28.27 -22.51 13.20
C LEU A 237 -27.47 -23.37 12.23
N ILE A 238 -28.15 -23.87 11.20
CA ILE A 238 -27.53 -24.46 10.01
C ILE A 238 -28.10 -23.76 8.78
N GLY A 239 -27.28 -23.57 7.76
CA GLY A 239 -27.76 -22.99 6.52
C GLY A 239 -26.76 -23.09 5.39
N GLY A 240 -27.00 -22.25 4.39
CA GLY A 240 -26.17 -22.15 3.22
C GLY A 240 -26.09 -20.73 2.69
N TYR A 241 -25.08 -20.50 1.88
CA TYR A 241 -24.84 -19.24 1.21
C TYR A 241 -24.64 -19.45 -0.29
N GLY A 242 -25.02 -18.44 -1.06
CA GLY A 242 -24.81 -18.36 -2.49
C GLY A 242 -24.30 -16.97 -2.87
N HIS A 243 -23.11 -16.90 -3.45
CA HIS A 243 -22.57 -15.71 -4.10
C HIS A 243 -23.12 -15.63 -5.52
N THR A 244 -23.56 -14.45 -5.95
CA THR A 244 -23.93 -14.20 -7.35
C THR A 244 -22.90 -13.30 -8.01
N GLY A 245 -22.94 -13.22 -9.34
CA GLY A 245 -22.19 -12.19 -10.07
C GLY A 245 -22.54 -10.79 -9.55
N GLY A 246 -21.53 -9.91 -9.48
CA GLY A 246 -21.71 -8.51 -9.07
C GLY A 246 -21.69 -8.25 -7.55
N GLY A 247 -21.21 -9.18 -6.72
CA GLY A 247 -20.95 -8.90 -5.30
C GLY A 247 -22.13 -9.12 -4.35
N TRP A 248 -23.23 -9.71 -4.82
CA TRP A 248 -24.35 -10.10 -3.95
C TRP A 248 -24.13 -11.47 -3.32
N THR A 249 -24.65 -11.64 -2.10
CA THR A 249 -24.65 -12.90 -1.37
C THR A 249 -26.01 -13.12 -0.72
N LEU A 250 -26.64 -14.24 -1.04
CA LEU A 250 -27.83 -14.73 -0.35
C LEU A 250 -27.41 -15.77 0.69
N ARG A 251 -27.95 -15.65 1.90
CA ARG A 251 -27.81 -16.61 2.99
C ARG A 251 -29.18 -17.04 3.47
N LEU A 252 -29.37 -18.33 3.65
CA LEU A 252 -30.59 -18.92 4.18
C LEU A 252 -30.22 -19.85 5.32
N GLY A 253 -31.02 -19.87 6.39
CA GLY A 253 -30.74 -20.71 7.54
C GLY A 253 -31.98 -21.06 8.35
N VAL A 254 -31.84 -22.14 9.11
CA VAL A 254 -32.83 -22.60 10.07
C VAL A 254 -32.12 -23.07 11.32
N GLY A 255 -32.75 -22.92 12.47
CA GLY A 255 -32.20 -23.40 13.71
C GLY A 255 -33.17 -23.39 14.87
N ARG A 256 -32.62 -23.61 16.06
CA ARG A 256 -33.40 -23.72 17.30
C ARG A 256 -32.53 -23.54 18.52
N GLY A 257 -33.17 -23.22 19.64
CA GLY A 257 -32.63 -23.33 20.97
C GLY A 257 -32.22 -24.76 21.29
N LEU A 258 -30.98 -24.90 21.77
CA LEU A 258 -30.44 -26.12 22.38
C LEU A 258 -30.79 -26.20 23.87
N THR A 259 -31.14 -25.06 24.48
CA THR A 259 -31.68 -24.97 25.84
C THR A 259 -33.08 -24.33 25.81
N SER A 260 -33.80 -24.40 26.92
CA SER A 260 -35.13 -23.79 27.10
C SER A 260 -35.07 -22.47 27.89
N ALA A 261 -33.89 -21.86 27.99
CA ALA A 261 -33.69 -20.61 28.70
C ALA A 261 -34.22 -19.41 27.90
N VAL A 262 -34.46 -18.30 28.59
CA VAL A 262 -35.07 -17.10 28.00
C VAL A 262 -34.20 -16.52 26.87
N GLY A 263 -34.78 -16.38 25.68
CA GLY A 263 -34.12 -15.91 24.46
C GLY A 263 -33.72 -17.03 23.49
N ALA A 264 -33.84 -18.31 23.87
CA ALA A 264 -33.62 -19.45 22.98
C ALA A 264 -34.94 -19.89 22.32
N PRO A 265 -35.19 -19.56 21.03
CA PRO A 265 -36.45 -19.87 20.36
C PRO A 265 -36.60 -21.37 20.09
N ARG A 266 -37.83 -21.87 19.98
CA ARG A 266 -38.06 -23.27 19.56
C ARG A 266 -37.69 -23.52 18.09
N LEU A 267 -37.80 -22.48 17.27
CA LEU A 267 -37.47 -22.48 15.86
C LEU A 267 -37.06 -21.06 15.46
N ARG A 268 -35.99 -20.95 14.67
CA ARG A 268 -35.63 -19.75 13.92
C ARG A 268 -35.50 -20.08 12.43
N VAL A 269 -36.02 -19.21 11.58
CA VAL A 269 -35.76 -19.21 10.14
C VAL A 269 -35.18 -17.86 9.77
N LEU A 270 -34.14 -17.82 8.94
CA LEU A 270 -33.49 -16.58 8.51
C LEU A 270 -33.26 -16.58 7.00
N ALA A 271 -33.35 -15.39 6.43
CA ALA A 271 -32.94 -15.08 5.07
C ALA A 271 -32.20 -13.75 5.07
N MET A 272 -31.04 -13.70 4.42
CA MET A 272 -30.18 -12.54 4.45
C MET A 272 -29.61 -12.26 3.07
N LEU A 273 -29.77 -11.03 2.61
CA LEU A 273 -29.17 -10.51 1.39
C LEU A 273 -28.09 -9.50 1.76
N SER A 274 -26.89 -9.69 1.26
CA SER A 274 -25.76 -8.80 1.48
C SER A 274 -25.15 -8.40 0.15
N PHE A 275 -24.74 -7.15 0.03
CA PHE A 275 -23.98 -6.68 -1.12
C PHE A 275 -22.61 -6.21 -0.64
N ARG A 276 -21.57 -6.78 -1.25
CA ARG A 276 -20.19 -6.34 -1.12
C ARG A 276 -19.65 -6.17 -2.52
N PRO A 277 -19.49 -4.93 -3.00
CA PRO A 277 -18.82 -4.75 -4.26
C PRO A 277 -17.41 -5.36 -4.13
N PRO A 278 -16.90 -6.04 -5.18
CA PRO A 278 -15.47 -6.31 -5.23
C PRO A 278 -14.74 -4.98 -5.01
N LEU A 279 -13.65 -4.99 -4.24
CA LEU A 279 -12.75 -3.83 -4.30
C LEU A 279 -12.38 -3.68 -5.78
N SER A 280 -12.44 -2.45 -6.28
CA SER A 280 -12.08 -2.10 -7.64
C SER A 280 -10.82 -2.84 -8.08
N LEU A 281 -10.78 -3.23 -9.35
CA LEU A 281 -9.59 -3.82 -9.97
C LEU A 281 -8.38 -2.93 -9.67
N ASP A 282 -7.24 -3.59 -9.57
CA ASP A 282 -5.89 -3.03 -9.62
C ASP A 282 -5.25 -3.89 -10.73
N THR A 283 -5.36 -3.39 -11.96
CA THR A 283 -5.20 -4.18 -13.17
C THR A 283 -3.72 -4.50 -13.45
N ASP A 284 -2.79 -3.69 -12.95
CA ASP A 284 -1.34 -3.89 -13.08
C ASP A 284 -0.63 -4.27 -11.77
N GLY A 285 -1.29 -4.15 -10.62
CA GLY A 285 -0.85 -4.70 -9.34
C GLY A 285 0.16 -3.82 -8.60
N ASP A 286 0.19 -2.52 -8.85
CA ASP A 286 1.12 -1.58 -8.21
C ASP A 286 0.63 -1.10 -6.83
N GLY A 287 -0.60 -1.41 -6.45
CA GLY A 287 -1.21 -1.09 -5.16
C GLY A 287 -2.11 0.15 -5.17
N LEU A 288 -2.24 0.84 -6.31
CA LEU A 288 -3.31 1.79 -6.59
C LEU A 288 -4.53 1.05 -7.16
N LEU A 289 -5.72 1.60 -6.94
CA LEU A 289 -6.95 1.01 -7.46
C LEU A 289 -7.22 1.64 -8.82
N ASP A 290 -7.70 0.88 -9.83
CA ASP A 290 -8.05 1.38 -11.19
C ASP A 290 -8.92 2.65 -11.19
N ALA A 291 -9.72 2.85 -10.14
CA ALA A 291 -10.60 4.02 -9.99
C ALA A 291 -9.88 5.29 -9.48
N SER A 292 -8.67 5.14 -8.96
CA SER A 292 -7.79 6.18 -8.39
C SER A 292 -6.42 6.23 -9.07
N ASP A 293 -6.18 5.30 -10.00
CA ASP A 293 -5.01 5.17 -10.84
C ASP A 293 -5.27 5.83 -12.21
N LEU A 294 -4.35 6.70 -12.64
CA LEU A 294 -4.42 7.35 -13.94
C LEU A 294 -4.04 6.43 -15.10
N CYS A 295 -3.22 5.40 -14.86
CA CYS A 295 -2.76 4.42 -15.83
C CYS A 295 -2.99 2.97 -15.38
N PRO A 296 -4.26 2.50 -15.22
CA PRO A 296 -4.58 1.17 -14.65
C PRO A 296 -3.95 -0.07 -15.32
N GLY A 297 -3.33 0.07 -16.49
CA GLY A 297 -2.71 -1.05 -17.20
C GLY A 297 -1.19 -1.05 -17.15
N GLU A 298 -0.58 -0.09 -16.46
CA GLU A 298 0.85 0.16 -16.43
C GLU A 298 1.28 0.52 -15.01
N ALA A 299 1.90 -0.45 -14.33
CA ALA A 299 2.34 -0.26 -12.95
C ALA A 299 3.29 0.94 -12.80
N GLU A 300 3.04 1.75 -11.77
CA GLU A 300 3.89 2.85 -11.30
C GLU A 300 5.36 2.42 -11.10
N ASP A 301 6.31 3.27 -11.51
CA ASP A 301 7.74 3.11 -11.22
C ASP A 301 8.20 4.06 -10.11
N VAL A 302 8.34 3.52 -8.88
CA VAL A 302 8.71 4.31 -7.70
C VAL A 302 10.15 4.83 -7.77
N ASP A 303 10.35 5.98 -8.41
CA ASP A 303 11.65 6.62 -8.65
C ASP A 303 11.84 7.94 -7.86
N GLY A 304 10.80 8.37 -7.13
CA GLY A 304 10.80 9.59 -6.31
C GLY A 304 10.22 10.83 -7.03
N PHE A 305 9.75 10.68 -8.26
CA PHE A 305 8.93 11.65 -8.98
C PHE A 305 7.50 11.10 -9.11
N GLU A 306 6.50 12.00 -9.00
CA GLU A 306 5.04 11.75 -9.10
C GLU A 306 4.43 10.38 -8.65
N ASP A 307 5.06 9.65 -7.70
CA ASP A 307 4.78 8.26 -7.25
C ASP A 307 3.36 7.96 -6.66
N HIS A 308 2.41 8.88 -6.81
CA HIS A 308 1.06 8.80 -6.25
C HIS A 308 -0.03 8.90 -7.31
N ASP A 309 0.34 9.06 -8.58
CA ASP A 309 -0.61 9.25 -9.68
C ASP A 309 -0.93 7.93 -10.41
N GLY A 310 -0.07 6.92 -10.27
CA GLY A 310 -0.25 5.56 -10.80
C GLY A 310 0.16 5.40 -12.25
N CYS A 311 0.85 6.39 -12.81
CA CYS A 311 1.38 6.34 -14.14
C CYS A 311 2.90 6.27 -14.13
N PRO A 312 3.51 5.33 -14.87
CA PRO A 312 4.95 5.32 -15.01
C PRO A 312 5.47 6.62 -15.63
N ASP A 313 6.56 7.11 -15.06
CA ASP A 313 7.05 8.44 -15.36
C ASP A 313 7.75 8.52 -16.73
N PRO A 314 7.50 9.58 -17.53
CA PRO A 314 8.05 9.67 -18.86
C PRO A 314 9.56 9.94 -18.85
N LEU A 315 10.31 9.08 -19.55
CA LEU A 315 11.74 9.27 -19.83
C LEU A 315 11.98 10.45 -20.79
N LEU A 316 12.88 11.36 -20.41
CA LEU A 316 13.29 12.51 -21.23
C LEU A 316 14.62 12.24 -21.96
N PRO A 317 14.74 12.60 -23.25
CA PRO A 317 16.00 12.50 -23.98
C PRO A 317 16.99 13.58 -23.52
N VAL A 318 18.11 13.16 -22.94
CA VAL A 318 19.23 14.00 -22.50
C VAL A 318 20.43 13.70 -23.38
N GLN A 319 20.97 14.70 -24.07
CA GLN A 319 22.23 14.56 -24.81
C GLN A 319 23.39 15.06 -23.94
N ILE A 320 24.33 14.17 -23.66
CA ILE A 320 25.55 14.52 -22.92
C ILE A 320 26.72 14.64 -23.90
N GLU A 321 27.24 15.86 -24.03
CA GLU A 321 28.44 16.13 -24.80
C GLU A 321 29.64 16.31 -23.85
N VAL A 322 30.66 15.47 -24.02
CA VAL A 322 31.91 15.59 -23.26
C VAL A 322 32.92 16.29 -24.15
N VAL A 323 33.38 17.46 -23.74
CA VAL A 323 34.33 18.30 -24.49
C VAL A 323 35.60 18.53 -23.68
N ASP A 324 36.71 18.79 -24.34
CA ASP A 324 37.92 19.27 -23.68
C ASP A 324 37.77 20.75 -23.26
N PRO A 325 38.72 21.32 -22.47
CA PRO A 325 38.66 22.73 -22.09
C PRO A 325 38.75 23.74 -23.25
N ALA A 326 39.11 23.29 -24.46
CA ALA A 326 39.10 24.08 -25.70
C ALA A 326 37.79 23.91 -26.50
N GLY A 327 36.85 23.11 -26.01
CA GLY A 327 35.55 22.86 -26.63
C GLY A 327 35.54 21.74 -27.68
N ALA A 328 36.61 20.96 -27.82
CA ALA A 328 36.65 19.84 -28.78
C ALA A 328 36.06 18.57 -28.16
N ALA A 329 35.21 17.87 -28.91
CA ALA A 329 34.54 16.65 -28.44
C ALA A 329 35.53 15.52 -28.10
N LEU A 330 35.37 14.90 -26.92
CA LEU A 330 36.19 13.79 -26.43
C LEU A 330 35.54 12.44 -26.80
N ALA A 331 35.96 11.86 -27.93
CA ALA A 331 35.37 10.64 -28.52
C ALA A 331 35.59 9.32 -27.73
N ARG A 332 36.18 9.35 -26.52
CA ARG A 332 36.47 8.16 -25.69
C ARG A 332 36.24 8.41 -24.19
N ALA A 333 35.16 9.10 -23.85
CA ALA A 333 34.77 9.32 -22.45
C ALA A 333 33.77 8.24 -22.00
N THR A 334 33.99 7.67 -20.82
CA THR A 334 33.04 6.78 -20.15
C THR A 334 32.23 7.58 -19.15
N ILE A 335 30.91 7.46 -19.19
CA ILE A 335 29.99 8.13 -18.25
C ILE A 335 29.40 7.06 -17.32
N ARG A 336 29.33 7.35 -16.01
CA ARG A 336 28.59 6.52 -15.05
C ARG A 336 27.62 7.39 -14.29
N LEU A 337 26.35 6.99 -14.27
CA LEU A 337 25.30 7.64 -13.50
C LEU A 337 25.10 6.89 -12.19
N ARG A 338 25.12 7.60 -11.06
CA ARG A 338 24.59 7.11 -9.79
C ARG A 338 23.17 7.64 -9.63
N GLY A 339 22.20 6.73 -9.48
CA GLY A 339 20.77 7.05 -9.45
C GLY A 339 19.96 6.50 -10.64
N ALA A 340 20.62 5.88 -11.63
CA ALA A 340 19.96 5.16 -12.72
C ALA A 340 20.44 3.70 -12.73
N GLU A 341 19.56 2.73 -12.96
CA GLU A 341 19.90 1.30 -12.93
C GLU A 341 20.85 0.84 -14.06
N ALA A 342 21.16 1.71 -15.05
CA ALA A 342 22.02 1.37 -16.19
C ALA A 342 23.33 2.17 -16.23
N ALA A 343 24.46 1.45 -16.38
CA ALA A 343 25.75 2.04 -16.73
C ALA A 343 25.81 2.29 -18.25
N VAL A 344 25.92 3.55 -18.67
CA VAL A 344 25.94 3.92 -20.10
C VAL A 344 27.38 4.08 -20.59
N SER A 345 27.80 3.25 -21.54
CA SER A 345 29.21 3.13 -21.94
C SER A 345 29.65 4.01 -23.13
N ASP A 346 28.90 5.03 -23.53
CA ASP A 346 29.35 5.98 -24.58
C ASP A 346 28.71 7.38 -24.40
N PRO A 347 29.38 8.48 -24.81
CA PRO A 347 28.77 9.81 -24.91
C PRO A 347 27.65 9.77 -25.96
N GLY A 348 26.42 10.11 -25.57
CA GLY A 348 25.27 10.00 -26.46
C GLY A 348 23.95 10.43 -25.83
N ALA A 349 22.86 10.21 -26.57
CA ALA A 349 21.50 10.47 -26.09
C ALA A 349 21.10 9.39 -25.07
N LEU A 350 20.84 9.81 -23.83
CA LEU A 350 20.27 9.00 -22.78
C LEU A 350 18.78 9.31 -22.64
N ALA A 351 18.00 8.35 -22.17
CA ALA A 351 16.64 8.56 -21.72
C ALA A 351 16.68 8.50 -20.19
N LEU A 352 16.38 9.61 -19.52
CA LEU A 352 16.42 9.73 -18.05
C LEU A 352 15.09 10.28 -17.54
N HIS A 353 14.62 9.77 -16.41
CA HIS A 353 13.49 10.35 -15.69
C HIS A 353 13.85 11.74 -15.18
N ARG A 354 12.84 12.53 -14.83
CA ARG A 354 13.05 13.85 -14.23
C ARG A 354 13.70 13.68 -12.86
N GLY A 355 14.65 14.54 -12.52
CA GLY A 355 15.30 14.46 -11.21
C GLY A 355 16.77 14.86 -11.22
N SER A 356 17.43 14.54 -10.11
CA SER A 356 18.81 14.93 -9.83
C SER A 356 19.73 13.71 -9.82
N TYR A 357 20.69 13.67 -10.74
CA TYR A 357 21.62 12.55 -10.92
C TYR A 357 23.04 12.98 -10.59
N ILE A 358 23.86 12.03 -10.13
CA ILE A 358 25.31 12.26 -10.03
C ILE A 358 25.99 11.59 -11.22
N VAL A 359 26.56 12.41 -12.10
CA VAL A 359 27.29 11.99 -13.30
C VAL A 359 28.77 11.92 -12.98
N ARG A 360 29.38 10.76 -13.18
CA ARG A 360 30.83 10.56 -13.11
C ARG A 360 31.40 10.34 -14.50
N ILE A 361 32.38 11.15 -14.88
CA ILE A 361 32.98 11.12 -16.21
C ILE A 361 34.43 10.67 -16.08
N GLU A 362 34.83 9.69 -16.89
CA GLU A 362 36.20 9.19 -16.98
C GLU A 362 36.66 9.26 -18.44
N ALA A 363 37.62 10.12 -18.75
CA ALA A 363 38.17 10.27 -20.10
C ALA A 363 39.69 10.09 -20.07
N ALA A 364 40.24 9.40 -21.08
CA ALA A 364 41.68 9.18 -21.18
C ALA A 364 42.43 10.53 -21.20
N GLY A 365 43.45 10.67 -20.34
CA GLY A 365 44.23 11.91 -20.21
C GLY A 365 43.61 13.02 -19.35
N HIS A 366 42.46 12.78 -18.73
CA HIS A 366 41.75 13.76 -17.88
C HIS A 366 41.47 13.19 -16.49
N ARG A 367 41.34 14.06 -15.48
CA ARG A 367 40.89 13.62 -14.15
C ARG A 367 39.41 13.25 -14.19
N PRO A 368 38.99 12.19 -13.47
CA PRO A 368 37.57 11.92 -13.30
C PRO A 368 36.85 13.11 -12.66
N VAL A 369 35.68 13.45 -13.18
CA VAL A 369 34.82 14.52 -12.66
C VAL A 369 33.50 13.93 -12.21
N GLU A 370 33.04 14.33 -11.02
CA GLU A 370 31.68 14.05 -10.55
C GLU A 370 30.90 15.36 -10.49
N GLN A 371 29.73 15.40 -11.10
CA GLN A 371 28.88 16.59 -11.17
C GLN A 371 27.40 16.22 -11.01
N ALA A 372 26.63 17.08 -10.34
CA ALA A 372 25.19 16.97 -10.28
C ALA A 372 24.55 17.40 -11.60
N LEU A 373 23.63 16.60 -12.10
CA LEU A 373 22.83 16.83 -13.30
C LEU A 373 21.36 16.93 -12.88
N GLU A 374 20.74 18.08 -13.12
CA GLU A 374 19.29 18.24 -12.98
C GLU A 374 18.61 18.14 -14.35
N VAL A 375 17.63 17.25 -14.48
CA VAL A 375 16.84 17.06 -15.69
C VAL A 375 15.54 17.88 -15.59
N PRO A 376 15.34 18.92 -16.44
CA PRO A 376 14.21 19.86 -16.33
C PRO A 376 12.90 19.32 -16.91
N GLN A 377 11.79 20.02 -16.65
CA GLN A 377 10.43 19.53 -16.91
C GLN A 377 9.95 19.55 -18.38
N THR A 378 10.51 20.37 -19.29
CA THR A 378 9.83 20.65 -20.57
C THR A 378 10.69 20.70 -21.85
N GLU A 379 12.01 20.57 -21.79
CA GLU A 379 12.87 20.68 -22.98
C GLU A 379 14.00 19.65 -23.02
N PRO A 380 14.40 19.16 -24.22
CA PRO A 380 15.57 18.29 -24.37
C PRO A 380 16.81 19.01 -23.86
N LEU A 381 17.52 18.37 -22.93
CA LEU A 381 18.67 18.96 -22.25
C LEU A 381 19.97 18.53 -22.94
N VAL A 382 20.73 19.51 -23.43
CA VAL A 382 22.12 19.32 -23.87
C VAL A 382 23.04 19.77 -22.75
N VAL A 383 23.83 18.84 -22.19
CA VAL A 383 24.77 19.15 -21.12
C VAL A 383 26.19 18.98 -21.63
N VAL A 384 26.92 20.09 -21.65
CA VAL A 384 28.34 20.14 -22.02
C VAL A 384 29.18 20.02 -20.75
N LEU A 385 29.94 18.93 -20.64
CA LEU A 385 30.78 18.64 -19.47
C LEU A 385 32.25 18.65 -19.89
N ALA A 386 33.06 19.48 -19.22
CA ALA A 386 34.46 19.67 -19.53
C ALA A 386 35.36 19.21 -18.37
N PRO A 387 35.97 18.01 -18.43
CA PRO A 387 36.88 17.57 -17.39
C PRO A 387 38.20 18.36 -17.44
N GLU A 388 38.72 18.75 -16.28
CA GLU A 388 39.97 19.51 -16.19
C GLU A 388 41.16 18.68 -16.70
N ALA A 389 41.90 19.24 -17.67
CA ALA A 389 43.15 18.66 -18.14
C ALA A 389 44.21 18.70 -17.03
N VAL A 390 44.89 17.57 -16.79
CA VAL A 390 46.01 17.52 -15.84
C VAL A 390 47.20 18.25 -16.43
N ARG A 391 47.32 19.55 -16.13
CA ARG A 391 48.52 20.34 -16.40
C ARG A 391 49.50 20.18 -15.25
N VAL A 392 50.71 19.70 -15.56
CA VAL A 392 51.90 19.96 -14.74
C VAL A 392 52.83 20.82 -15.60
N PRO A 393 53.13 22.07 -15.21
CA PRO A 393 54.01 22.93 -16.00
C PRO A 393 55.47 22.47 -15.86
N GLY A 394 56.20 22.39 -16.97
CA GLY A 394 57.67 22.54 -16.95
C GLY A 394 58.57 21.34 -17.30
N GLN A 395 58.09 20.22 -17.86
CA GLN A 395 58.98 19.13 -18.29
C GLN A 395 58.55 18.43 -19.60
N LEU A 396 59.56 17.94 -20.34
CA LEU A 396 59.54 17.20 -21.60
C LEU A 396 58.39 16.20 -21.78
N VAL A 397 57.79 16.15 -22.98
CA VAL A 397 56.71 15.22 -23.34
C VAL A 397 57.23 14.17 -24.33
N VAL A 398 57.02 12.88 -24.01
CA VAL A 398 57.39 11.75 -24.87
C VAL A 398 56.13 11.04 -25.34
N TYR A 399 55.92 10.94 -26.66
CA TYR A 399 54.79 10.24 -27.29
C TYR A 399 55.28 8.92 -27.90
N GLY A 400 55.28 7.82 -27.15
CA GLY A 400 55.71 6.53 -27.71
C GLY A 400 57.12 6.57 -28.32
N VAL A 401 57.27 6.37 -29.64
CA VAL A 401 58.56 6.36 -30.38
C VAL A 401 59.01 7.73 -30.90
N ARG A 402 58.26 8.80 -30.66
CA ARG A 402 58.57 10.18 -31.10
C ARG A 402 58.86 11.09 -29.91
N LEU A 403 59.95 11.87 -30.02
CA LEU A 403 60.36 12.86 -29.05
C LEU A 403 60.15 14.27 -29.62
N GLU A 404 59.34 15.08 -28.94
CA GLU A 404 59.12 16.48 -29.32
C GLU A 404 59.79 17.41 -28.32
N VAL A 405 60.71 18.24 -28.82
CA VAL A 405 61.52 19.14 -28.00
C VAL A 405 60.91 20.53 -28.06
N GLY A 406 60.19 20.89 -26.99
CA GLY A 406 59.51 22.18 -26.89
C GLY A 406 60.41 23.37 -26.57
N ARG A 407 61.67 23.14 -26.15
CA ARG A 407 62.67 24.21 -26.01
C ARG A 407 63.37 24.41 -27.35
N PRO A 408 63.26 25.58 -27.98
CA PRO A 408 63.81 25.76 -29.30
C PRO A 408 65.34 25.77 -29.27
N LEU A 409 65.95 25.23 -30.33
CA LEU A 409 67.35 25.51 -30.62
C LEU A 409 67.44 26.89 -31.27
N SER A 410 68.28 27.75 -30.74
CA SER A 410 68.53 29.09 -31.28
C SER A 410 69.56 29.07 -32.41
N TRP A 411 69.25 29.80 -33.47
CA TRP A 411 70.07 29.95 -34.67
C TRP A 411 70.27 31.42 -35.01
N ALA A 412 71.51 31.78 -35.35
CA ALA A 412 71.88 33.11 -35.86
C ALA A 412 72.72 32.95 -37.12
N ASP A 413 72.38 33.70 -38.17
CA ASP A 413 73.07 33.70 -39.46
C ASP A 413 73.31 32.29 -40.07
N GLY A 414 72.35 31.39 -39.85
CA GLY A 414 72.41 30.01 -40.35
C GLY A 414 73.28 29.07 -39.51
N ALA A 415 73.88 29.54 -38.41
CA ALA A 415 74.67 28.74 -37.48
C ALA A 415 73.92 28.47 -36.17
N LEU A 416 74.16 27.29 -35.59
CA LEU A 416 73.59 26.90 -34.30
C LEU A 416 74.31 27.61 -33.16
N GLU A 417 73.58 28.34 -32.32
CA GLU A 417 74.15 29.10 -31.21
C GLU A 417 74.57 28.21 -30.04
N GLU A 418 75.57 28.66 -29.27
CA GLU A 418 76.09 27.95 -28.10
C GLU A 418 75.03 27.76 -27.00
N ALA A 419 74.07 28.68 -26.89
CA ALA A 419 72.94 28.61 -25.95
C ALA A 419 72.07 27.35 -26.14
N SER A 420 72.09 26.76 -27.34
CA SER A 420 71.39 25.52 -27.68
C SER A 420 72.06 24.27 -27.12
N GLY A 421 73.29 24.38 -26.59
CA GLY A 421 74.10 23.27 -26.10
C GLY A 421 73.42 22.47 -25.00
N ALA A 422 72.82 23.13 -24.00
CA ALA A 422 72.15 22.46 -22.89
C ALA A 422 70.93 21.64 -23.34
N VAL A 423 70.20 22.12 -24.36
CA VAL A 423 69.06 21.39 -24.94
C VAL A 423 69.56 20.16 -25.71
N LEU A 424 70.67 20.26 -26.42
CA LEU A 424 71.28 19.13 -27.12
C LEU A 424 71.84 18.06 -26.19
N ASP A 425 72.43 18.45 -25.05
CA ASP A 425 72.91 17.51 -24.03
C ASP A 425 71.74 16.70 -23.46
N GLU A 426 70.62 17.36 -23.17
CA GLU A 426 69.38 16.74 -22.68
C GLU A 426 68.77 15.77 -23.70
N ILE A 427 68.72 16.16 -24.98
CA ILE A 427 68.25 15.27 -26.06
C ILE A 427 69.16 14.04 -26.17
N ALA A 428 70.48 14.22 -26.15
CA ALA A 428 71.43 13.11 -26.29
C ALA A 428 71.30 12.11 -25.13
N GLN A 429 71.15 12.59 -23.89
CA GLN A 429 70.93 11.74 -22.74
C GLN A 429 69.64 10.91 -22.87
N ILE A 430 68.53 11.54 -23.24
CA ILE A 430 67.23 10.87 -23.40
C ILE A 430 67.29 9.80 -24.48
N LEU A 431 67.92 10.11 -25.61
CA LEU A 431 68.10 9.13 -26.67
C LEU A 431 68.97 7.97 -26.17
N GLY A 432 70.06 8.23 -25.46
CA GLY A 432 70.92 7.19 -24.87
C GLY A 432 70.16 6.22 -23.95
N GLU A 433 69.26 6.73 -23.12
CA GLU A 433 68.46 5.92 -22.17
C GLU A 433 67.24 5.24 -22.82
N ARG A 434 66.75 5.75 -23.95
CA ARG A 434 65.49 5.32 -24.58
C ARG A 434 65.70 4.91 -26.03
N ALA A 435 66.26 3.72 -26.22
CA ALA A 435 66.60 3.15 -27.54
C ALA A 435 65.38 2.93 -28.48
N TYR A 436 64.15 2.93 -27.95
CA TYR A 436 62.93 2.76 -28.74
C TYR A 436 62.49 4.03 -29.49
N ILE A 437 63.06 5.21 -29.18
CA ILE A 437 62.73 6.45 -29.89
C ILE A 437 63.36 6.43 -31.29
N ARG A 438 62.53 6.65 -32.31
CA ARG A 438 62.87 6.60 -33.74
C ARG A 438 62.76 7.94 -34.46
N GLU A 439 62.01 8.88 -33.89
CA GLU A 439 61.78 10.20 -34.50
C GLU A 439 61.95 11.32 -33.47
N VAL A 440 62.63 12.39 -33.85
CA VAL A 440 62.88 13.57 -33.01
C VAL A 440 62.51 14.83 -33.77
N VAL A 441 61.54 15.56 -33.24
CA VAL A 441 61.09 16.84 -33.79
C VAL A 441 61.53 17.94 -32.85
N ILE A 442 62.29 18.91 -33.37
CA ILE A 442 62.88 19.98 -32.57
C ILE A 442 62.43 21.32 -33.13
N VAL A 443 61.94 22.18 -32.24
CA VAL A 443 61.60 23.55 -32.61
C VAL A 443 62.89 24.35 -32.82
N ALA A 444 62.96 25.16 -33.86
CA ALA A 444 64.10 26.02 -34.16
C ALA A 444 63.69 27.49 -34.17
N ARG A 445 64.40 28.31 -33.39
CA ARG A 445 64.24 29.76 -33.32
C ARG A 445 65.31 30.43 -34.15
N GLY A 446 64.90 31.25 -35.12
CA GLY A 446 65.81 31.99 -36.00
C GLY A 446 66.01 31.34 -37.37
N THR A 447 66.95 31.88 -38.14
CA THR A 447 67.14 31.52 -39.56
C THR A 447 67.98 30.25 -39.69
N LEU A 448 67.39 29.17 -40.21
CA LEU A 448 68.07 27.89 -40.45
C LEU A 448 68.99 27.98 -41.68
N GLY A 449 70.24 27.54 -41.54
CA GLY A 449 71.18 27.39 -42.65
C GLY A 449 70.96 26.11 -43.47
N PRO A 450 71.51 26.02 -44.70
CA PRO A 450 71.52 24.77 -45.45
C PRO A 450 72.27 23.68 -44.67
N GLY A 451 71.65 22.50 -44.49
CA GLY A 451 72.22 21.40 -43.71
C GLY A 451 72.02 21.52 -42.18
N ALA A 452 71.02 22.28 -41.72
CA ALA A 452 70.72 22.44 -40.30
C ALA A 452 70.43 21.11 -39.57
N VAL A 453 69.69 20.20 -40.20
CA VAL A 453 69.41 18.85 -39.66
C VAL A 453 70.71 18.06 -39.47
N ASP A 454 71.63 18.12 -40.44
CA ASP A 454 72.93 17.45 -40.36
C ASP A 454 73.84 18.07 -39.29
N THR A 455 73.75 19.39 -39.12
CA THR A 455 74.46 20.12 -38.06
C THR A 455 74.01 19.66 -36.67
N VAL A 456 72.69 19.53 -36.46
CA VAL A 456 72.13 19.03 -35.21
C VAL A 456 72.48 17.55 -35.00
N ARG A 457 72.41 16.72 -36.04
CA ARG A 457 72.82 15.32 -35.98
C ARG A 457 74.29 15.17 -35.59
N ALA A 458 75.19 15.94 -36.20
CA ALA A 458 76.60 15.97 -35.84
C ALA A 458 76.84 16.47 -34.41
N ALA A 459 76.01 17.41 -33.92
CA ALA A 459 76.08 17.89 -32.55
C ALA A 459 75.65 16.83 -31.53
N LEU A 460 74.65 16.00 -31.85
CA LEU A 460 74.21 14.87 -31.03
C LEU A 460 75.18 13.69 -31.07
N LEU A 461 75.80 13.40 -32.23
CA LEU A 461 76.85 12.37 -32.35
C LEU A 461 78.06 12.69 -31.46
N ARG A 462 78.49 13.97 -31.43
CA ARG A 462 79.55 14.42 -30.51
C ARG A 462 79.18 14.29 -29.02
N ARG A 463 77.89 14.14 -28.71
CA ARG A 463 77.32 13.99 -27.36
C ARG A 463 76.95 12.54 -27.02
N GLY A 464 77.42 11.57 -27.82
CA GLY A 464 77.28 10.15 -27.50
C GLY A 464 76.07 9.45 -28.12
N LEU A 465 75.38 10.06 -29.09
CA LEU A 465 74.40 9.35 -29.90
C LEU A 465 75.12 8.26 -30.73
N ASP A 466 74.56 7.05 -30.76
CA ASP A 466 75.09 5.93 -31.55
C ASP A 466 75.01 6.23 -33.06
N PRO A 467 76.12 6.20 -33.82
CA PRO A 467 76.14 6.49 -35.25
C PRO A 467 75.35 5.49 -36.10
N GLU A 468 75.14 4.25 -35.64
CA GLU A 468 74.35 3.26 -36.38
C GLU A 468 72.85 3.33 -36.09
N ARG A 469 72.43 4.27 -35.22
CA ARG A 469 71.01 4.42 -34.86
C ARG A 469 70.20 5.06 -35.98
N ALA A 470 69.25 4.28 -36.51
CA ALA A 470 68.20 4.79 -37.40
C ALA A 470 67.26 5.74 -36.62
N LEU A 471 67.52 7.04 -36.76
CA LEU A 471 66.80 8.15 -36.13
C LEU A 471 66.42 9.20 -37.18
N GLU A 472 65.12 9.44 -37.34
CA GLU A 472 64.59 10.53 -38.16
C GLU A 472 64.58 11.83 -37.36
N LEU A 473 65.15 12.90 -37.91
CA LEU A 473 65.29 14.18 -37.21
C LEU A 473 64.73 15.30 -38.06
N SER A 474 63.80 16.06 -37.49
CA SER A 474 63.10 17.16 -38.16
C SER A 474 63.22 18.45 -37.36
N LEU A 475 63.50 19.54 -38.05
CA LEU A 475 63.51 20.88 -37.46
C LEU A 475 62.28 21.63 -37.94
N VAL A 476 61.50 22.14 -37.00
CA VAL A 476 60.29 22.91 -37.28
C VAL A 476 60.55 24.36 -36.85
N PRO A 477 60.34 25.36 -37.72
CA PRO A 477 60.50 26.75 -37.32
C PRO A 477 59.51 27.09 -36.21
N GLU A 478 59.97 27.83 -35.21
CA GLU A 478 59.11 28.35 -34.15
C GLU A 478 58.13 29.34 -34.76
N VAL A 479 56.85 28.98 -34.73
CA VAL A 479 55.76 29.87 -35.12
C VAL A 479 55.49 30.79 -33.93
N PRO A 480 55.43 32.13 -34.14
CA PRO A 480 55.29 33.10 -33.04
C PRO A 480 53.95 33.00 -32.29
#